data_AF-A0A5K0WEE6-F1
#
_entry.id   AF-A0A5K0WEE6-F1
#
_cell.length_a   1.000
_cell.length_b   1.000
_cell.length_c   1.000
_cell.angle_alpha   90.00
_cell.angle_beta   90.00
_cell.angle_gamma   90.00
#
_symmetry.space_group_name_H-M   'P 1'
#
loop_
_entity.id
_entity.type
_entity.pdbx_description
1 polymer ?
#
loop_
_entity_poly.entity_id
_entity_poly.type
_entity_poly.pdbx_seq_one_letter_code
_entity_poly.pdbx_strand_id
1 'polypeptide(L)'
;VGAHGTGAMLPPMDEQIISMKLVTPAKGTIELSKEKDPELFYLARCGLGGLGVVAEVTIQCVDRHQLVEHTFISNFKEISKNH
;
A
#
# COMPACT_ATOMS: atom_id res chain seq x y z
N VAL A 1 -4.44 3.29 -4.70
CA VAL A 1 -3.54 4.45 -4.48
C VAL A 1 -2.12 3.88 -4.46
N GLY A 2 -1.15 4.50 -5.13
CA GLY A 2 0.26 4.07 -5.02
C GLY A 2 0.90 4.63 -3.74
N ALA A 3 0.38 4.25 -2.57
CA ALA A 3 0.85 4.78 -1.30
C ALA A 3 2.16 4.09 -0.88
N HIS A 4 3.19 4.89 -0.63
CA HIS A 4 4.49 4.41 -0.16
C HIS A 4 4.93 5.16 1.10
N GLY A 5 5.74 4.50 1.92
CA GLY A 5 6.48 5.10 3.03
C GLY A 5 7.97 5.20 2.71
N THR A 6 8.73 5.82 3.61
CA THR A 6 10.21 5.85 3.53
C THR A 6 10.78 4.54 4.08
N GLY A 7 11.73 3.94 3.35
CA GLY A 7 12.48 2.76 3.78
C GLY A 7 12.77 1.81 2.62
N ALA A 8 14.04 1.64 2.24
CA ALA A 8 14.43 0.88 1.05
C ALA A 8 14.02 -0.60 1.07
N MET A 9 13.87 -1.18 2.27
CA MET A 9 13.50 -2.57 2.50
C MET A 9 12.02 -2.72 2.92
N LEU A 10 11.29 -1.61 3.07
CA LEU A 10 9.89 -1.64 3.48
C LEU A 10 8.99 -1.62 2.23
N PRO A 11 8.08 -2.60 2.08
CA PRO A 11 7.19 -2.64 0.93
C PRO A 11 6.17 -1.48 0.99
N PRO A 12 5.66 -1.02 -0.16
CA PRO A 12 4.62 0.00 -0.20
C PRO A 12 3.30 -0.52 0.43
N MET A 13 2.37 0.39 0.70
CA MET A 13 1.13 0.07 1.44
C MET A 13 0.23 -0.92 0.68
N ASP A 14 0.22 -0.88 -0.66
CA ASP A 14 -0.59 -1.80 -1.47
C ASP A 14 -0.11 -3.25 -1.41
N GLU A 15 1.15 -3.49 -1.03
CA GLU A 15 1.67 -4.83 -0.74
C GLU A 15 1.27 -5.35 0.64
N GLN A 16 0.90 -4.46 1.56
CA GLN A 16 0.43 -4.84 2.91
C GLN A 16 -1.06 -5.19 2.94
N ILE A 17 -1.80 -4.93 1.86
CA ILE A 17 -3.19 -5.37 1.73
C ILE A 17 -3.21 -6.89 1.49
N ILE A 18 -3.99 -7.62 2.29
CA ILE A 18 -4.15 -9.08 2.15
C ILE A 18 -5.51 -9.46 1.57
N SER A 19 -6.55 -8.63 1.76
CA SER A 19 -7.84 -8.78 1.11
C SER A 19 -8.59 -7.45 1.01
N MET A 20 -9.57 -7.37 0.11
CA MET A 20 -10.46 -6.21 0.01
C MET A 20 -11.84 -6.58 -0.50
N LYS A 21 -12.85 -5.76 -0.18
CA LYS A 21 -14.17 -5.78 -0.81
C LYS A 21 -14.29 -4.64 -1.82
N LEU A 22 -14.55 -5.00 -3.06
CA LEU A 22 -14.69 -4.07 -4.18
C LEU A 22 -16.14 -4.01 -4.63
N VAL A 23 -16.71 -2.81 -4.69
CA VAL A 23 -18.05 -2.57 -5.23
C VAL A 23 -17.93 -2.16 -6.68
N THR A 24 -18.62 -2.91 -7.55
CA THR A 24 -18.65 -2.68 -8.99
C THR A 24 -20.10 -2.62 -9.50
N PRO A 25 -20.41 -1.82 -10.53
CA PRO A 25 -21.77 -1.79 -11.10
C PRO A 25 -22.23 -3.12 -11.69
N ALA A 26 -21.31 -3.93 -12.23
CA ALA A 26 -21.64 -5.16 -12.94
C ALA A 26 -21.72 -6.40 -12.03
N LYS A 27 -20.87 -6.49 -11.01
CA LYS A 27 -20.76 -7.68 -10.13
C LYS A 27 -21.27 -7.43 -8.71
N GLY A 28 -21.74 -6.23 -8.39
CA GLY A 28 -22.06 -5.83 -7.02
C GLY A 28 -20.80 -5.79 -6.15
N THR A 29 -20.90 -6.25 -4.91
CA THR A 29 -19.77 -6.35 -3.98
C THR A 29 -19.06 -7.69 -4.13
N ILE A 30 -17.81 -7.66 -4.54
CA ILE A 30 -16.94 -8.83 -4.65
C ILE A 30 -15.80 -8.74 -3.64
N GLU A 31 -15.27 -9.90 -3.24
CA GLU A 31 -14.13 -10.01 -2.33
C GLU A 31 -12.93 -10.54 -3.10
N LEU A 32 -11.79 -9.89 -2.93
CA LEU A 32 -10.54 -10.14 -3.63
C LEU A 32 -9.41 -10.39 -2.63
N SER A 33 -8.54 -11.36 -2.90
CA SER A 33 -7.32 -11.64 -2.13
C SER A 33 -6.27 -12.30 -3.02
N LYS A 34 -5.10 -12.64 -2.46
CA LYS A 34 -4.07 -13.40 -3.18
C LYS A 34 -4.52 -14.83 -3.53
N GLU A 35 -5.49 -15.35 -2.82
CA GLU A 35 -6.09 -16.68 -3.02
C GLU A 35 -7.39 -16.61 -3.84
N LYS A 36 -8.05 -15.44 -3.88
CA LYS A 36 -9.36 -15.23 -4.50
C LYS A 36 -9.27 -14.12 -5.57
N ASP A 37 -9.26 -14.54 -6.83
CA ASP A 37 -9.09 -13.68 -8.01
C ASP A 37 -7.79 -12.83 -7.94
N PRO A 38 -6.61 -13.49 -7.93
CA PRO A 38 -5.33 -12.85 -7.66
C PRO A 38 -4.95 -11.79 -8.71
N GLU A 39 -5.33 -11.99 -9.97
CA GLU A 39 -5.05 -11.02 -11.02
C GLU A 39 -5.84 -9.74 -10.80
N LEU A 40 -7.16 -9.85 -10.54
CA LEU A 40 -7.99 -8.68 -10.28
C LEU A 40 -7.60 -8.00 -8.96
N PHE A 41 -7.21 -8.76 -7.95
CA PHE A 41 -6.68 -8.23 -6.68
C PHE A 41 -5.43 -7.37 -6.91
N TYR A 42 -4.46 -7.87 -7.68
CA TYR A 42 -3.23 -7.15 -8.01
C TYR A 42 -3.50 -5.86 -8.79
N LEU A 43 -4.48 -5.87 -9.70
CA LEU A 43 -4.88 -4.68 -10.45
C LEU A 43 -5.65 -3.69 -9.57
N ALA A 44 -6.56 -4.16 -8.71
CA ALA A 44 -7.43 -3.32 -7.90
C ALA A 44 -6.68 -2.52 -6.83
N ARG A 45 -5.64 -3.10 -6.18
CA ARG A 45 -4.87 -2.44 -5.11
C ARG A 45 -4.17 -1.15 -5.55
N CYS A 46 -3.68 -1.09 -6.80
CA CYS A 46 -3.01 0.08 -7.35
C CYS A 46 -3.86 0.86 -8.39
N GLY A 47 -5.00 0.32 -8.83
CA GLY A 47 -5.83 0.87 -9.91
C GLY A 47 -6.59 2.18 -9.66
N LEU A 48 -6.27 2.91 -8.58
CA LEU A 48 -6.82 4.24 -8.25
C LEU A 48 -8.37 4.35 -8.27
N GLY A 49 -9.08 3.25 -8.02
CA GLY A 49 -10.55 3.22 -8.05
C GLY A 49 -11.17 3.06 -9.44
N GLY A 50 -10.36 2.92 -10.50
CA GLY A 50 -10.86 2.74 -11.87
C GLY A 50 -11.58 1.41 -12.11
N LEU A 51 -11.34 0.41 -11.26
CA LEU A 51 -11.97 -0.92 -11.35
C LEU A 51 -13.19 -1.07 -10.44
N GLY A 52 -13.49 -0.06 -9.62
CA GLY A 52 -14.55 -0.07 -8.63
C GLY A 52 -14.19 0.71 -7.37
N VAL A 53 -15.13 0.80 -6.44
CA VAL A 53 -14.93 1.48 -5.15
C VAL A 53 -14.59 0.45 -4.08
N VAL A 54 -13.47 0.64 -3.38
CA VAL A 54 -13.09 -0.22 -2.26
C VAL A 54 -13.97 0.13 -1.06
N ALA A 55 -14.77 -0.81 -0.59
CA ALA A 55 -15.66 -0.64 0.57
C ALA A 55 -15.01 -1.10 1.88
N GLU A 56 -14.12 -2.08 1.82
CA GLU A 56 -13.42 -2.66 2.98
C GLU A 56 -12.04 -3.15 2.57
N VAL A 57 -11.06 -3.07 3.48
CA VAL A 57 -9.70 -3.55 3.26
C VAL A 57 -9.20 -4.25 4.52
N THR A 58 -8.50 -5.36 4.35
CA THR A 58 -7.76 -6.04 5.42
C THR A 58 -6.27 -5.82 5.19
N ILE A 59 -5.60 -5.28 6.21
CA ILE A 59 -4.18 -4.89 6.15
C ILE A 59 -3.39 -5.79 7.10
N GLN A 60 -2.24 -6.29 6.64
CA GLN A 60 -1.29 -7.01 7.47
C GLN A 60 -0.60 -6.04 8.44
N CYS A 61 -0.96 -6.12 9.72
CA CYS A 61 -0.23 -5.40 10.77
C CYS A 61 1.11 -6.09 11.07
N VAL A 62 2.07 -5.30 11.51
CA VAL A 62 3.33 -5.79 12.09
C VAL A 62 3.32 -5.58 13.60
N ASP A 63 4.20 -6.26 14.31
CA ASP A 63 4.38 -6.03 15.74
C ASP A 63 4.80 -4.59 16.04
N ARG A 64 4.33 -4.11 17.19
CA ARG A 64 4.61 -2.75 17.64
C ARG A 64 6.12 -2.57 17.84
N HIS A 65 6.66 -1.54 17.22
CA HIS A 65 8.02 -1.05 17.43
C HIS A 65 8.01 0.47 17.57
N GLN A 66 9.12 1.04 18.07
CA GLN A 66 9.26 2.48 18.27
C GLN A 66 10.14 3.07 17.18
N LEU A 67 9.74 4.22 16.65
CA LEU A 67 10.54 5.01 15.71
C LEU A 67 11.04 6.26 16.43
N VAL A 68 12.25 6.70 16.07
CA VAL A 68 12.86 7.92 16.59
C VAL A 68 12.93 8.93 15.44
N GLU A 69 12.36 10.12 15.66
CA GLU A 69 12.45 11.21 14.70
C GLU A 69 13.81 11.90 14.81
N HIS A 70 14.46 12.12 13.67
CA HIS A 70 15.68 12.91 13.56
C HIS A 70 15.46 14.06 12.57
N THR A 71 15.56 15.30 13.07
CA THR A 71 15.31 16.51 12.26
C THR A 71 16.52 17.45 12.34
N PHE A 72 17.15 17.73 11.20
CA PHE A 72 18.31 18.60 11.07
C PHE A 72 18.37 19.25 9.68
N ILE A 73 19.24 20.26 9.51
CA ILE A 73 19.49 20.93 8.22
C ILE A 73 20.87 20.52 7.73
N SER A 74 21.01 20.29 6.43
CA SER A 74 22.29 20.02 5.77
C SER A 74 22.30 20.61 4.36
N ASN A 75 23.48 20.69 3.74
CA ASN A 75 23.63 21.16 2.37
C ASN A 75 23.57 19.97 1.37
N PHE A 76 23.27 20.28 0.10
CA PHE A 76 23.13 19.26 -0.94
C PHE A 76 24.37 18.37 -1.12
N LYS A 77 25.58 18.95 -1.06
CA LYS A 77 26.84 18.20 -1.25
C LYS A 77 27.09 17.19 -0.14
N GLU A 78 26.68 17.51 1.09
CA GLU A 78 26.83 16.64 2.25
C GLU A 78 25.80 15.51 2.22
N ILE A 79 24.52 15.81 1.98
CA ILE A 79 23.47 14.79 1.87
C ILE A 79 23.76 13.79 0.74
N SER A 80 24.12 14.26 -0.45
CA SER A 80 24.33 13.38 -1.61
C SER A 80 25.47 12.37 -1.44
N LYS A 81 26.45 12.62 -0.57
CA LYS A 81 27.54 11.67 -0.29
C LYS A 81 27.14 10.56 0.68
N ASN A 82 26.17 10.85 1.54
CA ASN A 82 25.75 10.01 2.65
C ASN A 82 24.37 9.36 2.41
N HIS A 83 23.78 9.58 1.22
CA HIS A 83 22.54 8.98 0.77
C HIS A 83 22.78 7.62 0.12
#